data_AF-A0A4D9DUC6-F1
#
_entry.id   AF-A0A4D9DUC6-F1
#
_cell.length_a   1.000
_cell.length_b   1.000
_cell.length_c   1.000
_cell.angle_alpha   90.00
_cell.angle_beta   90.00
_cell.angle_gamma   90.00
#
_symmetry.space_group_name_H-M   'P 1'
#
loop_
_entity.id
_entity.type
_entity.pdbx_description
1 polymer ?
#
loop_
_entity_poly.entity_id
_entity_poly.type
_entity_poly.pdbx_seq_one_letter_code
_entity_poly.pdbx_strand_id
1 'polypeptide(L)'
;MLLLLWLLPLAWPGVGSQRGEPLFTAVTSHVLPPDYDSNPTQLNYGVAVTDVDADGDLEIVVAGYNGPNLVLKYDRARQRLVNLAPDERSSPYYALRDRQGNAIGVTACDIDGDGREEIYFLNTNNAFSGEQ
;
A
#
# COMPACT_ATOMS: atom_id res chain seq x y z
N MET A 1 -68.86 27.09 -19.41
CA MET A 1 -68.70 25.63 -19.49
C MET A 1 -67.36 25.33 -20.13
N LEU A 2 -66.33 25.01 -19.34
CA LEU A 2 -65.09 24.36 -19.79
C LEU A 2 -64.44 23.75 -18.54
N LEU A 3 -64.42 22.41 -18.44
CA LEU A 3 -63.66 21.68 -17.42
C LEU A 3 -62.19 21.60 -17.88
N LEU A 4 -61.24 22.03 -17.05
CA LEU A 4 -59.83 21.66 -17.21
C LEU A 4 -59.56 20.38 -16.41
N LEU A 5 -59.38 19.26 -17.12
CA LEU A 5 -58.82 18.03 -16.57
C LEU A 5 -57.31 18.20 -16.38
N TRP A 6 -56.85 18.03 -15.14
CA TRP A 6 -55.43 17.94 -14.81
C TRP A 6 -54.95 16.52 -15.13
N LEU A 7 -54.03 16.39 -16.09
CA LEU A 7 -53.29 15.16 -16.34
C LEU A 7 -52.18 15.02 -15.28
N LEU A 8 -52.34 14.08 -14.36
CA LEU A 8 -51.24 13.64 -13.49
C LEU A 8 -50.25 12.81 -14.35
N PRO A 9 -48.95 13.13 -14.38
CA PRO A 9 -47.98 12.25 -15.00
C PRO A 9 -47.88 10.96 -14.18
N LEU A 10 -48.12 9.84 -14.84
CA LEU A 10 -47.88 8.50 -14.31
C LEU A 10 -46.40 8.42 -13.92
N ALA A 11 -46.10 8.35 -12.63
CA ALA A 11 -44.74 8.06 -12.17
C ALA A 11 -44.40 6.64 -12.65
N TRP A 12 -43.60 6.54 -13.70
CA TRP A 12 -42.88 5.30 -14.01
C TRP A 12 -42.08 4.94 -12.76
N PRO A 13 -42.25 3.74 -12.18
CA PRO A 13 -41.26 3.24 -11.25
C PRO A 13 -40.02 3.01 -12.10
N GLY A 14 -39.14 4.01 -12.13
CA GLY A 14 -37.80 3.85 -12.63
C GLY A 14 -37.24 2.59 -11.98
N VAL A 15 -36.72 1.68 -12.79
CA VAL A 15 -35.91 0.56 -12.31
C VAL A 15 -34.78 1.19 -11.52
N GLY A 16 -34.97 1.29 -10.21
CA GLY A 16 -33.95 1.73 -9.28
C GLY A 16 -32.85 0.70 -9.38
N SER A 17 -31.79 1.03 -10.14
CA SER A 17 -30.53 0.33 -10.01
C SER A 17 -30.09 0.54 -8.56
N GLN A 18 -30.35 -0.45 -7.70
CA GLN A 18 -29.61 -0.65 -6.47
C GLN A 18 -28.16 -0.93 -6.89
N ARG A 19 -27.41 0.11 -7.25
CA ARG A 19 -25.96 0.03 -7.14
C ARG A 19 -25.71 0.02 -5.63
N GLY A 20 -25.43 -1.16 -5.09
CA GLY A 20 -24.98 -1.29 -3.71
C GLY A 20 -23.80 -0.36 -3.46
N GLU A 21 -23.71 0.19 -2.25
CA GLU A 21 -22.56 0.99 -1.86
C GLU A 21 -21.27 0.19 -2.06
N PRO A 22 -20.17 0.85 -2.49
CA PRO A 22 -18.92 0.15 -2.71
C PRO A 22 -18.39 -0.41 -1.39
N LEU A 23 -18.00 -1.69 -1.39
CA LEU A 23 -17.39 -2.36 -0.22
C LEU A 23 -16.06 -1.72 0.19
N PHE A 24 -15.35 -1.12 -0.78
CA PHE A 24 -14.05 -0.50 -0.57
C PHE A 24 -14.06 0.94 -1.07
N THR A 25 -13.39 1.82 -0.32
CA THR A 25 -13.15 3.21 -0.72
C THR A 25 -11.66 3.45 -0.90
N ALA A 26 -11.31 4.24 -1.92
CA ALA A 26 -9.92 4.63 -2.12
C ALA A 26 -9.53 5.70 -1.10
N VAL A 27 -8.53 5.40 -0.27
CA VAL A 27 -8.00 6.32 0.75
C VAL A 27 -6.62 6.88 0.42
N THR A 28 -6.02 6.47 -0.71
CA THR A 28 -4.62 6.76 -1.08
C THR A 28 -4.28 8.24 -1.04
N SER A 29 -5.13 9.11 -1.59
CA SER A 29 -4.88 10.56 -1.62
C SER A 29 -4.80 11.20 -0.23
N HIS A 30 -5.41 10.56 0.77
CA HIS A 30 -5.38 11.01 2.15
C HIS A 30 -4.27 10.33 2.94
N VAL A 31 -4.22 8.99 2.89
CA VAL A 31 -3.37 8.15 3.75
C VAL A 31 -1.94 8.00 3.23
N LEU A 32 -1.74 7.86 1.91
CA LEU A 32 -0.42 7.71 1.30
C LEU A 32 -0.32 8.59 0.05
N PRO A 33 -0.31 9.92 0.23
CA PRO A 33 -0.17 10.84 -0.89
C PRO A 33 1.25 10.76 -1.49
N PRO A 34 1.42 11.26 -2.72
CA PRO A 34 2.72 11.27 -3.37
C PRO A 34 3.78 11.99 -2.53
N ASP A 35 4.94 11.38 -2.39
CA ASP A 35 6.11 11.92 -1.69
C ASP A 35 7.36 11.40 -2.41
N TYR A 36 8.11 12.28 -3.11
CA TYR A 36 9.24 11.84 -3.93
C TYR A 36 10.40 11.25 -3.11
N ASP A 37 10.54 11.63 -1.84
CA ASP A 37 11.66 11.20 -1.01
C ASP A 37 11.30 9.91 -0.24
N SER A 38 10.05 9.80 0.21
CA SER A 38 9.58 8.73 1.10
C SER A 38 8.64 7.71 0.45
N ASN A 39 7.96 8.05 -0.63
CA ASN A 39 7.04 7.18 -1.39
C ASN A 39 7.07 7.52 -2.90
N PRO A 40 8.22 7.31 -3.57
CA PRO A 40 8.40 7.71 -4.95
C PRO A 40 7.49 6.91 -5.89
N THR A 41 7.12 7.51 -7.03
CA THR A 41 6.50 6.76 -8.12
C THR A 41 7.49 5.73 -8.66
N GLN A 42 7.22 4.45 -8.40
CA GLN A 42 8.08 3.33 -8.79
C GLN A 42 7.27 2.05 -9.02
N LEU A 43 7.95 1.00 -9.50
CA LEU A 43 7.36 -0.33 -9.59
C LEU A 43 7.49 -1.04 -8.23
N ASN A 44 6.39 -1.58 -7.74
CA ASN A 44 6.34 -2.35 -6.50
C ASN A 44 5.68 -3.70 -6.77
N TYR A 45 6.28 -4.81 -6.34
CA TYR A 45 5.87 -6.16 -6.76
C TYR A 45 5.44 -7.10 -5.62
N GLY A 46 5.65 -6.71 -4.37
CA GLY A 46 5.30 -7.53 -3.21
C GLY A 46 5.08 -6.71 -1.96
N VAL A 47 4.31 -7.27 -1.04
CA VAL A 47 4.03 -6.68 0.26
C VAL A 47 4.06 -7.73 1.37
N ALA A 48 4.62 -7.38 2.51
CA ALA A 48 4.52 -8.13 3.76
C ALA A 48 4.06 -7.16 4.86
N VAL A 49 3.42 -7.69 5.90
CA VAL A 49 2.96 -6.91 7.05
C VAL A 49 3.56 -7.51 8.30
N THR A 50 4.31 -6.71 9.06
CA THR A 50 5.08 -7.18 10.22
C THR A 50 5.47 -6.02 11.14
N ASP A 51 5.74 -6.28 12.41
CA ASP A 51 6.21 -5.29 13.38
C ASP A 51 7.74 -5.10 13.22
N VAL A 52 8.13 -4.04 12.50
CA VAL A 52 9.53 -3.79 12.11
C VAL A 52 10.30 -3.06 13.21
N ASP A 53 9.61 -2.25 14.01
CA ASP A 53 10.23 -1.46 15.08
C ASP A 53 9.96 -1.98 16.50
N ALA A 54 9.27 -3.11 16.61
CA ALA A 54 8.97 -3.82 17.86
C ALA A 54 8.11 -2.99 18.83
N ASP A 55 7.22 -2.13 18.31
CA ASP A 55 6.31 -1.32 19.11
C ASP A 55 4.89 -1.88 19.22
N GLY A 56 4.61 -2.99 18.52
CA GLY A 56 3.34 -3.70 18.51
C GLY A 56 2.31 -3.17 17.51
N ASP A 57 2.57 -2.05 16.83
CA ASP A 57 1.85 -1.67 15.61
C ASP A 57 2.52 -2.32 14.40
N LEU A 58 1.73 -2.70 13.39
CA LEU A 58 2.26 -3.37 12.19
C LEU A 58 2.64 -2.36 11.11
N GLU A 59 3.79 -2.58 10.48
CA GLU A 59 4.22 -1.87 9.28
C GLU A 59 3.91 -2.66 8.01
N ILE A 60 3.85 -1.93 6.90
CA ILE A 60 3.75 -2.47 5.55
C ILE A 60 5.12 -2.40 4.90
N VAL A 61 5.73 -3.54 4.63
CA VAL A 61 7.00 -3.64 3.92
C VAL A 61 6.72 -3.88 2.43
N VAL A 62 7.27 -3.04 1.56
CA VAL A 62 6.99 -3.04 0.12
C VAL A 62 8.27 -3.33 -0.66
N ALA A 63 8.23 -4.35 -1.52
CA ALA A 63 9.32 -4.68 -2.44
C ALA A 63 9.34 -3.69 -3.61
N GLY A 64 10.41 -2.88 -3.68
CA GLY A 64 10.64 -1.88 -4.72
C GLY A 64 11.55 -2.39 -5.83
N TYR A 65 11.18 -2.11 -7.08
CA TYR A 65 11.95 -2.48 -8.27
C TYR A 65 12.40 -1.24 -9.03
N ASN A 66 13.68 -1.20 -9.41
CA ASN A 66 14.36 0.01 -9.90
C ASN A 66 14.22 1.20 -8.93
N GLY A 67 14.10 0.93 -7.64
CA GLY A 67 13.84 1.91 -6.59
C GLY A 67 13.97 1.29 -5.20
N PRO A 68 13.87 2.09 -4.12
CA PRO A 68 13.98 1.59 -2.76
C PRO A 68 12.80 0.69 -2.38
N ASN A 69 13.05 -0.35 -1.58
CA ASN A 69 12.00 -0.94 -0.75
C ASN A 69 11.50 0.12 0.26
N LEU A 70 10.24 0.00 0.66
CA LEU A 70 9.60 0.92 1.61
C LEU A 70 9.19 0.18 2.87
N VAL A 71 9.24 0.87 4.01
CA VAL A 71 8.69 0.39 5.29
C VAL A 71 7.70 1.44 5.77
N LEU A 72 6.40 1.18 5.65
CA LEU A 72 5.36 2.17 5.87
C LEU A 72 4.63 1.91 7.18
N LYS A 73 4.72 2.86 8.13
CA LYS A 73 4.00 2.85 9.41
C LYS A 73 2.82 3.80 9.38
N TYR A 74 1.69 3.42 9.97
CA TYR A 74 0.56 4.32 10.09
C TYR A 74 0.72 5.28 11.27
N ASP A 75 0.96 6.55 10.95
CA ASP A 75 0.94 7.63 11.92
C ASP A 75 -0.52 8.04 12.21
N ARG A 76 -0.99 7.67 13.39
CA ARG A 76 -2.36 7.97 13.87
C ARG A 76 -2.61 9.47 14.06
N ALA A 77 -1.60 10.26 14.42
CA ALA A 77 -1.73 11.69 14.64
C ALA A 77 -1.87 12.45 13.32
N ARG A 78 -1.13 12.02 12.28
CA ARG A 78 -1.19 12.59 10.93
C ARG A 78 -2.24 11.91 10.04
N GLN A 79 -2.81 10.80 10.49
CA GLN A 79 -3.71 9.92 9.74
C GLN A 79 -3.12 9.46 8.39
N ARG A 80 -1.80 9.22 8.37
CA ARG A 80 -1.02 8.97 7.14
C ARG A 80 0.00 7.86 7.35
N LEU A 81 0.33 7.16 6.28
CA LEU A 81 1.48 6.28 6.24
C LEU A 81 2.76 7.13 6.10
N VAL A 82 3.77 6.83 6.92
CA VAL A 82 5.10 7.43 6.88
C VAL A 82 6.14 6.35 6.66
N ASN A 83 7.21 6.68 5.92
CA ASN A 83 8.28 5.72 5.66
C ASN A 83 9.29 5.71 6.82
N LEU A 84 9.44 4.57 7.49
CA LEU A 84 10.43 4.36 8.56
C LEU A 84 11.85 4.20 8.02
N ALA A 85 12.02 3.90 6.73
CA ALA A 85 13.30 3.74 6.06
C ALA A 85 13.63 4.97 5.19
N PRO A 86 13.95 6.15 5.77
CA PRO A 86 14.33 7.33 5.01
C PRO A 86 15.67 7.14 4.30
N ASP A 87 15.97 7.99 3.31
CA ASP A 87 17.27 8.02 2.61
C ASP A 87 18.37 8.68 3.46
N GLU A 88 18.50 8.20 4.70
CA GLU A 88 19.44 8.70 5.69
C GLU A 88 20.28 7.54 6.21
N ARG A 89 21.59 7.55 5.93
CA ARG A 89 22.50 6.45 6.30
C ARG A 89 22.57 6.19 7.81
N SER A 90 22.19 7.15 8.63
CA SER A 90 22.11 7.02 10.09
C SER A 90 20.85 6.30 10.57
N SER A 91 19.84 6.11 9.71
CA SER A 91 18.63 5.36 10.07
C SER A 91 18.97 3.88 10.27
N PRO A 92 18.46 3.23 11.33
CA PRO A 92 18.62 1.78 11.51
C PRO A 92 17.94 0.98 10.38
N TYR A 93 16.96 1.57 9.69
CA TYR A 93 16.23 0.92 8.60
C TYR A 93 16.80 1.23 7.21
N TYR A 94 17.90 1.99 7.11
CA TYR A 94 18.48 2.40 5.83
C TYR A 94 18.80 1.21 4.91
N ALA A 95 19.33 0.12 5.48
CA ALA A 95 19.69 -1.08 4.74
C ALA A 95 18.50 -1.75 4.05
N LEU A 96 17.29 -1.66 4.62
CA LEU A 96 16.08 -2.25 4.03
C LEU A 96 15.75 -1.62 2.69
N ARG A 97 16.14 -0.35 2.43
CA ARG A 97 15.87 0.33 1.16
C ARG A 97 16.43 -0.42 -0.03
N ASP A 98 17.58 -1.08 0.10
CA ASP A 98 18.26 -1.88 -0.94
C ASP A 98 17.93 -1.48 -2.40
N ARG A 99 18.27 -0.24 -2.78
CA ARG A 99 17.85 0.34 -4.06
C ARG A 99 18.33 -0.42 -5.30
N GLN A 100 19.36 -1.25 -5.15
CA GLN A 100 19.99 -2.00 -6.23
C GLN A 100 19.50 -3.45 -6.29
N GLY A 101 18.83 -3.93 -5.23
CA GLY A 101 18.36 -5.30 -5.11
C GLY A 101 17.31 -5.69 -6.16
N ASN A 102 16.51 -4.73 -6.62
CA ASN A 102 15.38 -4.96 -7.53
C ASN A 102 14.46 -6.05 -6.98
N ALA A 103 13.86 -5.75 -5.84
CA ALA A 103 12.99 -6.68 -5.15
C ALA A 103 11.71 -6.92 -5.96
N ILE A 104 11.38 -8.19 -6.13
CA ILE A 104 10.15 -8.66 -6.80
C ILE A 104 9.20 -9.38 -5.85
N GLY A 105 9.62 -9.59 -4.60
CA GLY A 105 8.81 -10.20 -3.56
C GLY A 105 9.41 -9.89 -2.19
N VAL A 106 8.55 -9.98 -1.17
CA VAL A 106 8.95 -9.86 0.23
C VAL A 106 8.08 -10.77 1.07
N THR A 107 8.66 -11.37 2.10
CA THR A 107 7.94 -12.14 3.12
C THR A 107 8.52 -11.82 4.50
N ALA A 108 7.71 -11.98 5.54
CA ALA A 108 8.11 -11.84 6.93
C ALA A 108 7.70 -13.10 7.70
N CYS A 109 8.62 -13.66 8.49
CA CYS A 109 8.36 -14.84 9.32
C CYS A 109 9.40 -14.92 10.44
N ASP A 110 8.94 -15.24 11.65
CA ASP A 110 9.78 -15.58 12.80
C ASP A 110 10.45 -16.94 12.55
N ILE A 111 11.67 -16.91 12.01
CA ILE A 111 12.36 -18.15 11.58
C ILE A 111 13.13 -18.78 12.72
N ASP A 112 13.58 -17.97 13.68
CA ASP A 112 14.43 -18.42 14.79
C ASP A 112 13.65 -18.67 16.09
N GLY A 113 12.36 -18.32 16.11
CA GLY A 113 11.43 -18.57 17.20
C GLY A 113 11.56 -17.58 18.35
N ASP A 114 12.13 -16.39 18.12
CA ASP A 114 12.31 -15.37 19.14
C ASP A 114 11.10 -14.43 19.32
N GLY A 115 10.07 -14.62 18.50
CA GLY A 115 8.83 -13.87 18.53
C GLY A 115 8.86 -12.55 17.75
N ARG A 116 9.93 -12.26 17.01
CA ARG A 116 9.97 -11.18 16.00
C ARG A 116 10.13 -11.79 14.62
N GLU A 117 9.41 -11.28 13.64
CA GLU A 117 9.56 -11.79 12.29
C GLU A 117 10.77 -11.20 11.56
N GLU A 118 11.59 -12.06 10.96
CA GLU A 118 12.62 -11.67 10.01
C GLU A 118 12.00 -11.34 8.65
N ILE A 119 12.62 -10.42 7.92
CA ILE A 119 12.17 -9.97 6.59
C ILE A 119 13.11 -10.49 5.50
N TYR A 120 12.52 -11.11 4.48
CA TYR A 120 13.24 -11.65 3.32
C TYR A 120 12.76 -11.01 2.03
N PHE A 121 13.69 -10.46 1.25
CA PHE A 121 13.41 -9.96 -0.10
C PHE A 121 13.85 -10.97 -1.15
N LEU A 122 12.98 -11.20 -2.14
CA LEU A 122 13.35 -11.87 -3.37
C LEU A 122 13.89 -10.81 -4.34
N ASN A 123 15.21 -10.74 -4.45
CA ASN A 123 15.91 -9.80 -5.32
C ASN A 123 16.28 -10.45 -6.65
N THR A 124 16.09 -9.72 -7.75
CA THR A 124 16.64 -10.14 -9.04
C THR A 124 18.07 -9.66 -9.24
N ASN A 125 18.49 -8.58 -8.56
CA ASN A 125 19.80 -7.95 -8.74
C ASN A 125 20.15 -7.66 -10.21
N ASN A 126 19.14 -7.36 -11.05
CA ASN A 126 19.26 -7.25 -12.51
C ASN A 126 19.74 -8.54 -13.23
N ALA A 127 19.81 -9.67 -12.54
CA ALA A 127 20.03 -10.98 -13.08
C ALA A 127 18.68 -11.67 -13.30
N PHE A 128 18.17 -11.64 -14.53
CA PHE A 128 17.05 -12.51 -14.91
C PHE A 128 17.57 -13.87 -15.38
N SER A 129 17.06 -14.92 -14.74
CA SER A 129 17.06 -16.35 -15.09
C SER A 129 18.30 -16.93 -15.78
N GLY A 130 19.08 -17.70 -15.00
CA GLY A 130 19.94 -18.83 -15.37
C GLY A 130 20.54 -18.89 -16.79
N GLU A 131 21.87 -18.96 -16.87
CA GLU A 131 22.50 -19.58 -18.03
C GLU A 131 22.00 -21.04 -18.11
N GLN A 132 21.34 -21.40 -19.21
CA GLN A 132 21.11 -22.80 -19.59
C GLN A 132 22.38 -23.39 -20.18
#